data_AF-A0A2V9KRY6-F1
#
_entry.id   AF-A0A2V9KRY6-F1
#
_cell.length_a   1.000
_cell.length_b   1.000
_cell.length_c   1.000
_cell.angle_alpha   90.00
_cell.angle_beta   90.00
_cell.angle_gamma   90.00
#
_symmetry.space_group_name_H-M   'P 1'
#
loop_
_entity.id
_entity.type
_entity.pdbx_description
1 polymer ?
#
loop_
_entity_poly.entity_id
_entity_poly.type
_entity_poly.pdbx_seq_one_letter_code
_entity_poly.pdbx_strand_id
1 'polypeptide(L)'
;MRESLSVHRCSVGFWLLGAAGLFSNCGVWSAGRVADGSVVGLGSRLELPVDDYLIERWSGGATARLHQPEPRGLALEHDEPWEGNSCGYHTVFRDGPLYRMY
;
A
#
# COMPACT_ATOMS: atom_id res chain seq x y z
N MET A 1 37.87 -26.41 -7.53
CA MET A 1 37.82 -25.26 -6.61
C MET A 1 36.92 -24.22 -7.28
N ARG A 2 35.68 -24.08 -6.78
CA ARG A 2 34.70 -22.97 -6.95
C ARG A 2 34.30 -22.53 -8.37
N GLU A 3 33.04 -22.78 -8.77
CA GLU A 3 31.95 -21.78 -8.84
C GLU A 3 31.95 -20.99 -10.18
N SER A 4 30.85 -20.64 -10.84
CA SER A 4 29.50 -21.17 -10.98
C SER A 4 28.86 -20.35 -12.10
N LEU A 5 28.22 -21.04 -13.05
CA LEU A 5 27.01 -20.63 -13.78
C LEU A 5 27.09 -19.39 -14.70
N SER A 6 27.43 -19.70 -15.96
CA SER A 6 26.84 -19.07 -17.15
C SER A 6 25.33 -19.36 -17.19
N VAL A 7 24.50 -18.31 -17.28
CA VAL A 7 23.21 -18.41 -18.00
C VAL A 7 23.03 -17.15 -18.83
N HIS A 8 23.54 -17.21 -20.06
CA HIS A 8 23.07 -16.40 -21.16
C HIS A 8 21.59 -16.71 -21.45
N ARG A 9 20.79 -15.65 -21.59
CA ARG A 9 19.74 -15.46 -22.61
C ARG A 9 19.10 -16.77 -23.11
N CYS A 10 17.99 -17.18 -22.52
CA CYS A 10 17.15 -18.21 -23.14
C CYS A 10 16.11 -17.55 -24.05
N SER A 11 16.47 -17.54 -25.34
CA SER A 11 15.61 -17.21 -26.48
C SER A 11 14.37 -18.10 -26.51
N VAL A 12 13.25 -17.48 -26.87
CA VAL A 12 12.01 -18.13 -27.28
C VAL A 12 12.30 -19.21 -28.32
N GLY A 13 11.81 -20.43 -28.08
CA GLY A 13 11.95 -21.58 -28.97
C GLY A 13 10.78 -22.53 -28.76
N PHE A 14 9.64 -22.16 -29.34
CA PHE A 14 8.42 -22.98 -29.42
C PHE A 14 8.59 -23.99 -30.56
N TRP A 15 8.74 -25.27 -30.24
CA TRP A 15 8.58 -26.36 -31.21
C TRP A 15 7.64 -27.43 -30.65
N LEU A 16 6.75 -27.86 -31.54
CA LEU A 16 5.49 -28.56 -31.31
C LEU A 16 5.65 -30.04 -31.00
N LEU A 17 4.62 -30.53 -30.27
CA LEU A 17 4.02 -31.87 -30.25
C LEU A 17 4.24 -32.64 -28.95
N GLY A 18 3.20 -32.67 -28.11
CA GLY A 18 3.07 -33.66 -27.05
C GLY A 18 2.10 -33.29 -25.94
N ALA A 19 0.84 -33.72 -26.10
CA ALA A 19 -0.12 -34.09 -25.07
C ALA A 19 -0.59 -33.05 -24.02
N ALA A 20 -1.92 -32.85 -24.05
CA ALA A 20 -2.80 -32.75 -22.89
C ALA A 20 -2.35 -31.83 -21.73
N GLY A 21 -2.90 -30.62 -21.72
CA GLY A 21 -2.92 -29.80 -20.51
C GLY A 21 -3.51 -28.45 -20.81
N LEU A 22 -4.60 -28.11 -20.13
CA LEU A 22 -5.30 -26.84 -20.21
C LEU A 22 -4.32 -25.66 -20.17
N PHE A 23 -4.10 -25.00 -21.30
CA PHE A 23 -3.45 -23.70 -21.33
C PHE A 23 -4.50 -22.62 -21.09
N SER A 24 -4.27 -21.91 -20.00
CA SER A 24 -4.54 -20.49 -19.90
C SER A 24 -6.02 -20.11 -19.80
N ASN A 25 -6.59 -20.30 -18.61
CA ASN A 25 -7.27 -19.15 -18.04
C ASN A 25 -6.14 -18.21 -17.59
N CYS A 26 -5.68 -17.38 -18.52
CA CYS A 26 -4.78 -16.27 -18.27
C CYS A 26 -5.46 -15.45 -17.19
N GLY A 27 -4.98 -15.59 -15.95
CA GLY A 27 -5.56 -14.95 -14.80
C GLY A 27 -5.80 -13.49 -15.14
N VAL A 28 -7.03 -13.04 -14.89
CA VAL A 28 -7.41 -11.64 -14.96
C VAL A 28 -6.37 -10.86 -14.17
N TRP A 29 -5.41 -10.27 -14.86
CA TRP A 29 -4.51 -9.30 -14.30
C TRP A 29 -5.38 -8.07 -14.07
N SER A 30 -5.61 -7.76 -12.80
CA SER A 30 -6.10 -6.45 -12.40
C SER A 30 -5.25 -5.41 -13.12
N ALA A 31 -5.90 -4.49 -13.85
CA ALA A 31 -5.24 -3.34 -14.45
C ALA A 31 -4.79 -2.40 -13.32
N GLY A 32 -3.69 -2.75 -12.65
CA GLY A 32 -2.92 -1.78 -11.88
C GLY A 32 -2.40 -0.73 -12.84
N ARG A 33 -2.52 0.55 -12.48
CA ARG A 33 -1.91 1.61 -13.30
C ARG A 33 -0.40 1.49 -13.15
N VAL A 34 0.29 1.23 -14.24
CA VAL A 34 1.75 1.39 -14.28
C VAL A 34 2.02 2.89 -14.31
N ALA A 35 2.78 3.39 -13.34
CA ALA A 35 3.25 4.76 -13.38
C ALA A 35 4.13 4.96 -14.62
N ASP A 36 3.76 5.89 -15.50
CA ASP A 36 4.59 6.19 -16.68
C ASP A 36 5.79 7.12 -16.37
N GLY A 37 5.91 7.53 -15.09
CA GLY A 37 6.91 8.49 -14.61
C GLY A 37 6.49 9.96 -14.75
N SER A 38 5.31 10.24 -15.32
CA SER A 38 4.74 11.59 -15.36
C SER A 38 4.29 12.08 -13.99
N VAL A 39 4.21 13.40 -13.85
CA VAL A 39 3.72 14.03 -12.61
C VAL A 39 2.19 14.00 -12.62
N VAL A 40 1.57 13.44 -11.57
CA VAL A 40 0.10 13.46 -11.42
C VAL A 40 -0.35 14.84 -10.98
N GLY A 41 -1.19 15.48 -11.80
CA GLY A 41 -1.84 16.74 -11.46
C GLY A 41 -2.96 16.53 -10.43
N LEU A 42 -2.68 16.82 -9.16
CA LEU A 42 -3.65 16.71 -8.08
C LEU A 42 -4.59 17.93 -8.00
N GLY A 43 -4.10 19.12 -8.36
CA GLY A 43 -4.89 20.35 -8.33
C GLY A 43 -5.50 20.62 -6.96
N SER A 44 -6.81 20.87 -6.91
CA SER A 44 -7.57 21.08 -5.67
C SER A 44 -8.31 19.82 -5.19
N ARG A 45 -7.98 18.64 -5.72
CA ARG A 45 -8.65 17.38 -5.37
C ARG A 45 -8.11 16.87 -4.03
N LEU A 46 -9.01 16.62 -3.08
CA LEU A 46 -8.67 15.90 -1.85
C LEU A 46 -8.65 14.40 -2.15
N GLU A 47 -7.49 13.78 -1.96
CA GLU A 47 -7.34 12.33 -2.04
C GLU A 47 -6.89 11.77 -0.71
N LEU A 48 -7.35 10.55 -0.42
CA LEU A 48 -6.83 9.79 0.71
C LEU A 48 -5.41 9.31 0.37
N PRO A 49 -4.50 9.17 1.35
CA PRO A 49 -3.14 8.66 1.14
C PRO A 49 -3.13 7.15 0.90
N VAL A 50 -4.01 6.66 0.03
CA VAL A 50 -4.24 5.24 -0.27
C VAL A 50 -4.34 5.09 -1.78
N ASP A 51 -3.20 4.84 -2.43
CA ASP A 51 -3.11 4.56 -3.86
C ASP A 51 -2.00 3.52 -4.15
N ASP A 52 -1.85 3.16 -5.43
CA ASP A 52 -0.79 2.30 -5.94
C ASP A 52 0.19 3.04 -6.86
N TYR A 53 0.17 4.38 -6.87
CA TYR A 53 0.84 5.18 -7.91
C TYR A 53 2.35 5.01 -7.91
N LEU A 54 2.96 4.86 -6.73
CA LEU A 54 4.42 4.69 -6.61
C LEU A 54 4.83 3.21 -6.49
N ILE A 55 3.90 2.27 -6.72
CA ILE A 55 4.16 0.85 -6.52
C ILE A 55 4.55 0.22 -7.85
N GLU A 56 5.85 -0.06 -8.01
CA GLU A 56 6.36 -0.71 -9.22
C GLU A 56 5.83 -2.15 -9.38
N ARG A 57 5.85 -2.94 -8.28
CA ARG A 57 5.41 -4.34 -8.32
C ARG A 57 5.05 -4.91 -6.94
N TRP A 58 3.98 -5.68 -6.91
CA TRP A 58 3.66 -6.61 -5.82
C TRP A 58 4.25 -8.00 -6.07
N SER A 59 4.81 -8.65 -5.05
CA SER A 59 5.35 -10.01 -5.16
C SER A 59 5.16 -10.81 -3.87
N GLY A 60 5.30 -12.14 -3.95
CA GLY A 60 5.31 -13.01 -2.77
C GLY A 60 4.02 -13.05 -1.95
N GLY A 61 2.87 -12.70 -2.55
CA GLY A 61 1.57 -12.64 -1.85
C GLY A 61 1.33 -11.32 -1.09
N ALA A 62 2.13 -10.28 -1.34
CA ALA A 62 1.89 -8.96 -0.79
C ALA A 62 0.54 -8.39 -1.24
N THR A 63 -0.20 -7.81 -0.30
CA THR A 63 -1.52 -7.18 -0.53
C THR A 63 -1.62 -5.89 0.27
N ALA A 64 -2.23 -4.85 -0.32
CA ALA A 64 -2.60 -3.66 0.42
C ALA A 64 -3.78 -3.98 1.34
N ARG A 65 -3.68 -3.61 2.62
CA ARG A 65 -4.76 -3.76 3.60
C ARG A 65 -4.91 -2.47 4.39
N LEU A 66 -6.15 -2.03 4.55
CA LEU A 66 -6.46 -0.93 5.45
C LEU A 66 -6.34 -1.43 6.89
N HIS A 67 -5.56 -0.72 7.70
CA HIS A 67 -5.51 -0.99 9.13
C HIS A 67 -6.85 -0.65 9.77
N GLN A 68 -7.41 -1.58 10.54
CA GLN A 68 -8.58 -1.29 11.36
C GLN A 68 -8.12 -0.55 12.61
N PRO A 69 -8.83 0.52 13.03
CA PRO A 69 -8.53 1.17 14.29
C PRO A 69 -8.82 0.19 15.42
N GLU A 70 -7.79 -0.17 16.17
CA GLU A 70 -7.95 -0.91 17.42
C GLU A 70 -8.24 0.08 18.55
N PRO A 71 -9.20 -0.19 19.44
CA PRO A 71 -9.35 0.57 20.68
C PRO A 71 -8.08 0.41 21.52
N ARG A 72 -7.29 1.48 21.69
CA ARG A 72 -5.99 1.44 22.39
C ARG A 72 -6.02 2.00 23.82
N GLY A 73 -7.20 2.17 24.42
CA GLY A 73 -7.29 2.72 25.78
C GLY A 73 -7.01 4.23 25.80
N LEU A 74 -6.22 4.71 26.75
CA LEU A 74 -5.97 6.14 26.98
C LEU A 74 -5.54 6.86 25.69
N ALA A 75 -6.31 7.86 25.27
CA ALA A 75 -6.11 8.57 23.99
C ALA A 75 -5.21 9.82 24.13
N LEU A 76 -5.16 10.40 25.34
CA LEU A 76 -4.22 11.45 25.72
C LEU A 76 -3.73 11.18 27.14
N GLU A 77 -2.41 11.20 27.29
CA GLU A 77 -1.71 11.20 28.57
C GLU A 77 -1.07 12.58 28.77
N HIS A 78 -1.02 13.01 30.02
CA HIS A 78 -0.39 14.27 30.42
C HIS A 78 0.59 13.99 31.56
N ASP A 79 1.78 13.52 31.22
CA ASP A 79 2.83 13.10 32.16
C ASP A 79 4.16 13.87 31.98
N GLU A 80 4.21 14.80 31.03
CA GLU A 80 5.46 15.45 30.65
C GLU A 80 5.72 16.74 31.46
N PRO A 81 6.98 17.03 31.81
CA PRO A 81 7.33 18.11 32.74
C PRO A 81 7.08 19.52 32.18
N TRP A 82 6.85 19.66 30.87
CA TRP A 82 6.54 20.93 30.21
C TRP A 82 5.03 21.24 30.14
N GLU A 83 4.16 20.32 30.53
CA GLU A 83 2.70 20.47 30.41
C GLU A 83 2.08 21.37 31.49
N GLY A 84 2.88 21.78 32.48
CA GLY A 84 2.48 22.73 33.51
C GLY A 84 1.44 22.17 34.48
N ASN A 85 0.73 23.05 35.19
CA ASN A 85 -0.21 22.66 36.26
C ASN A 85 -1.64 22.40 35.75
N SER A 86 -1.94 22.65 34.48
CA SER A 86 -3.28 22.45 33.92
C SER A 86 -3.24 22.23 32.41
N CYS A 87 -3.71 21.05 31.98
CA CYS A 87 -3.73 20.58 30.59
C CYS A 87 -5.12 20.04 30.17
N GLY A 88 -6.16 20.28 30.99
CA GLY A 88 -7.47 19.65 30.83
C GLY A 88 -8.53 20.45 30.07
N TYR A 89 -8.22 21.62 29.51
CA TYR A 89 -9.21 22.48 28.84
C TYR A 89 -9.47 22.11 27.38
N HIS A 90 -9.62 20.81 27.12
CA HIS A 90 -9.95 20.34 25.78
C HIS A 90 -11.45 20.49 25.53
N THR A 91 -11.82 21.15 24.44
CA THR A 91 -13.20 21.24 23.97
C THR A 91 -13.43 20.18 22.89
N VAL A 92 -14.22 19.15 23.20
CA VAL A 92 -14.57 18.09 22.24
C VAL A 92 -15.97 18.33 21.69
N PHE A 93 -16.11 18.40 20.37
CA PHE A 93 -17.41 18.44 19.74
C PHE A 93 -17.48 17.60 18.47
N ARG A 94 -18.70 17.19 18.15
CA ARG A 94 -19.00 16.38 16.96
C ARG A 94 -19.21 17.29 15.76
N ASP A 95 -18.34 17.16 14.77
CA ASP A 95 -18.43 17.80 13.46
C ASP A 95 -18.75 16.75 12.39
N GLY A 96 -20.05 16.51 12.19
CA GLY A 96 -20.55 15.49 11.27
C GLY A 96 -20.07 14.07 11.63
N PRO A 97 -19.28 13.40 10.77
CA PRO A 97 -18.72 12.09 11.06
C PRO A 97 -17.47 12.14 11.96
N LEU A 98 -16.92 13.32 12.26
CA LEU A 98 -15.70 13.49 13.05
C LEU A 98 -15.98 14.03 14.45
N TYR A 99 -15.06 13.75 15.37
CA TYR A 99 -14.95 14.45 16.65
C TYR A 99 -13.68 15.30 16.60
N ARG A 100 -13.82 16.57 16.93
CA ARG A 100 -12.71 17.52 16.99
C ARG A 100 -12.45 17.90 18.44
N MET A 101 -11.17 18.06 18.78
CA MET A 101 -10.70 18.47 20.09
C MET A 101 -9.78 19.68 19.92
N TYR A 102 -10.02 20.73 20.71
CA TYR A 102 -9.25 21.99 20.71
C TYR A 102 -8.80 22.34 22.12
#